data_AF-A0A1G5SIZ3-F1
#
_entry.id   AF-A0A1G5SIZ3-F1
#
_cell.length_a   1.000
_cell.length_b   1.000
_cell.length_c   1.000
_cell.angle_alpha   90.00
_cell.angle_beta   90.00
_cell.angle_gamma   90.00
#
_symmetry.space_group_name_H-M   'P 1'
#
loop_
_entity.id
_entity.type
_entity.pdbx_description
1 polymer ?
#
loop_
_entity_poly.entity_id
_entity_poly.type
_entity_poly.pdbx_seq_one_letter_code
_entity_poly.pdbx_strand_id
1 'polypeptide(L)'
;MPARKYFVALPSIVLAGKRWVAFSILALVAACAPMNSLTSTRPAEIDLAAQDNQGNPDHKALARQYENLAEEMQTKTQEQKAILEHKSHSSHFGKNRKNTKSQTEFKIRQYEQAAQKYREKAAHHSSMAVEQATHQTAAKPK
;
A
#
# COMPACT_ATOMS: atom_id res chain seq x y z
N MET A 1 63.45 -42.51 -25.82
CA MET A 1 62.22 -42.96 -25.14
C MET A 1 61.40 -41.74 -24.71
N PRO A 2 60.18 -41.51 -25.24
CA PRO A 2 59.38 -40.34 -24.91
C PRO A 2 58.36 -40.64 -23.78
N ALA A 3 58.33 -39.81 -22.74
CA ALA A 3 57.29 -39.88 -21.70
C ALA A 3 56.13 -38.94 -22.04
N ARG A 4 55.01 -39.52 -22.50
CA ARG A 4 53.74 -38.84 -22.77
C ARG A 4 53.04 -38.57 -21.44
N LYS A 5 52.94 -37.30 -21.04
CA LYS A 5 52.15 -36.89 -19.86
C LYS A 5 50.68 -36.80 -20.26
N TYR A 6 49.83 -37.66 -19.69
CA TYR A 6 48.39 -37.54 -19.79
C TYR A 6 47.90 -36.51 -18.78
N PHE A 7 47.49 -35.34 -19.26
CA PHE A 7 46.82 -34.32 -18.46
C PHE A 7 45.36 -34.76 -18.28
N VAL A 8 45.05 -35.34 -17.13
CA VAL A 8 43.66 -35.64 -16.75
C VAL A 8 43.00 -34.34 -16.33
N ALA A 9 42.32 -33.68 -17.28
CA ALA A 9 41.40 -32.60 -17.00
C ALA A 9 40.11 -33.20 -16.43
N LEU A 10 39.99 -33.27 -15.10
CA LEU A 10 38.71 -33.46 -14.43
C LEU A 10 37.97 -32.10 -14.36
N PRO A 11 36.64 -32.10 -14.54
CA PRO A 11 35.98 -31.07 -15.32
C PRO A 11 35.57 -29.88 -14.47
N SER A 12 35.92 -28.67 -14.94
CA SER A 12 35.37 -27.38 -14.49
C SER A 12 33.83 -27.30 -14.54
N ILE A 13 33.18 -28.31 -15.12
CA ILE A 13 31.73 -28.44 -15.32
C ILE A 13 30.98 -28.66 -14.00
N VAL A 14 31.56 -29.38 -13.02
CA VAL A 14 30.87 -29.69 -11.74
C VAL A 14 30.76 -28.45 -10.85
N LEU A 15 31.75 -27.54 -10.90
CA LEU A 15 31.75 -26.32 -10.11
C LEU A 15 30.74 -25.28 -10.63
N ALA A 16 30.48 -25.29 -11.94
CA ALA A 16 29.49 -24.41 -12.57
C ALA A 16 28.07 -24.77 -12.13
N GLY A 17 27.70 -26.06 -12.12
CA GLY A 17 26.34 -26.50 -11.75
C GLY A 17 25.91 -26.10 -10.34
N LYS A 18 26.82 -26.16 -9.36
CA LYS A 18 26.52 -25.80 -7.96
C LYS A 18 26.28 -24.30 -7.76
N ARG A 19 26.94 -23.46 -8.56
CA ARG A 19 26.71 -22.00 -8.58
C ARG A 19 25.35 -21.68 -9.22
N TRP A 20 24.96 -22.39 -10.27
CA TRP A 20 23.67 -22.20 -10.94
C TRP A 20 22.48 -22.55 -10.04
N VAL A 21 22.57 -23.64 -9.27
CA VAL A 21 21.54 -24.00 -8.27
C VAL A 21 21.42 -22.93 -7.18
N ALA A 22 22.54 -22.38 -6.70
CA ALA A 22 22.52 -21.30 -5.70
C ALA A 22 21.92 -19.98 -6.24
N PHE A 23 22.21 -19.61 -7.50
CA PHE A 23 21.57 -18.45 -8.14
C PHE A 23 20.06 -18.66 -8.36
N SER A 24 19.64 -19.88 -8.69
CA SER A 24 18.23 -20.22 -8.89
C SER A 24 17.41 -20.11 -7.60
N ILE A 25 17.96 -20.56 -6.47
CA ILE A 25 17.31 -20.42 -5.14
C ILE A 25 17.26 -18.95 -4.71
N LEU A 26 18.31 -18.16 -4.97
CA LEU A 26 18.34 -16.74 -4.64
C LEU A 26 17.33 -15.90 -5.44
N ALA A 27 17.06 -16.28 -6.70
CA ALA A 27 16.06 -15.61 -7.53
C ALA A 27 14.61 -15.88 -7.09
N LEU A 28 14.34 -17.03 -6.46
CA LEU A 28 12.98 -17.44 -6.08
C LEU A 28 12.47 -16.72 -4.81
N VAL A 29 13.37 -16.31 -3.90
CA VAL A 29 13.00 -15.70 -2.60
C VAL A 29 12.59 -14.22 -2.72
N ALA A 30 12.89 -13.55 -3.83
CA ALA A 30 12.54 -12.14 -4.03
C ALA A 30 11.06 -11.89 -4.42
N ALA A 31 10.28 -12.94 -4.70
CA ALA A 31 8.93 -12.81 -5.26
C ALA A 31 7.78 -12.81 -4.23
N CYS A 32 8.06 -13.06 -2.94
CA CYS A 32 7.02 -13.22 -1.90
C CYS A 32 7.02 -12.12 -0.83
N ALA A 33 7.47 -10.91 -1.15
CA ALA A 33 7.32 -9.75 -0.28
C ALA A 33 6.45 -8.69 -0.99
N PRO A 34 5.19 -8.46 -0.56
CA PRO A 34 4.45 -7.30 -1.04
C PRO A 34 5.14 -6.02 -0.54
N MET A 35 5.94 -5.38 -1.41
CA MET A 35 6.49 -4.05 -1.18
C MET A 35 5.44 -2.96 -1.43
N ASN A 36 4.40 -2.86 -0.61
CA ASN A 36 3.57 -1.65 -0.54
C ASN A 36 2.59 -1.68 0.65
N SER A 37 2.82 -0.82 1.64
CA SER A 37 1.90 -0.57 2.75
C SER A 37 0.60 0.15 2.35
N LEU A 38 0.39 0.41 1.05
CA LEU A 38 -0.84 1.00 0.49
C LEU A 38 -1.91 -0.04 0.16
N THR A 39 -1.58 -1.33 0.20
CA THR A 39 -2.51 -2.40 -0.15
C THR A 39 -3.57 -2.64 0.91
N SER A 40 -3.42 -2.17 2.15
CA SER A 40 -4.43 -2.46 3.20
C SER A 40 -5.79 -1.82 2.92
N THR A 41 -5.83 -0.63 2.31
CA THR A 41 -7.10 0.09 2.03
C THR A 41 -7.62 -0.14 0.62
N ARG A 42 -6.78 -0.58 -0.33
CA ARG A 42 -7.18 -0.76 -1.73
C ARG A 42 -8.29 -1.81 -1.92
N PRO A 43 -8.28 -2.99 -1.27
CA PRO A 43 -9.39 -3.92 -1.31
C PRO A 43 -10.67 -3.30 -0.77
N ALA A 44 -10.59 -2.61 0.37
CA ALA A 44 -11.74 -1.92 0.95
C ALA A 44 -12.28 -0.83 0.00
N GLU A 45 -11.43 -0.03 -0.65
CA GLU A 45 -11.88 0.96 -1.65
C GLU A 45 -12.60 0.32 -2.85
N ILE A 46 -12.13 -0.83 -3.33
CA ILE A 46 -12.75 -1.53 -4.46
C ILE A 46 -14.14 -2.05 -4.05
N ASP A 47 -14.25 -2.63 -2.86
CA ASP A 47 -15.52 -3.14 -2.34
C ASP A 47 -16.52 -2.01 -2.07
N LEU A 48 -16.05 -0.86 -1.57
CA LEU A 48 -16.88 0.32 -1.35
C LEU A 48 -17.33 0.96 -2.67
N ALA A 49 -16.45 1.02 -3.66
CA ALA A 49 -16.82 1.48 -4.99
C ALA A 49 -17.85 0.53 -5.64
N ALA A 50 -17.74 -0.78 -5.42
CA ALA A 50 -18.75 -1.72 -5.89
C ALA A 50 -20.11 -1.52 -5.17
N GLN A 51 -20.10 -1.26 -3.87
CA GLN A 51 -21.32 -0.95 -3.10
C GLN A 51 -21.96 0.36 -3.53
N ASP A 52 -21.18 1.41 -3.83
CA ASP A 52 -21.66 2.69 -4.35
C ASP A 52 -22.44 2.53 -5.67
N ASN A 53 -21.98 1.65 -6.56
CA ASN A 53 -22.63 1.37 -7.85
C ASN A 53 -23.88 0.46 -7.77
N GLN A 54 -24.30 0.04 -6.58
CA GLN A 54 -25.53 -0.75 -6.43
C GLN A 54 -26.77 0.11 -6.76
N GLY A 55 -27.87 -0.52 -7.20
CA GLY A 55 -29.07 0.21 -7.65
C GLY A 55 -29.80 0.99 -6.55
N ASN A 56 -29.57 0.67 -5.28
CA ASN A 56 -30.07 1.43 -4.13
C ASN A 56 -29.09 1.24 -2.95
N PRO A 57 -27.96 1.96 -2.95
CA PRO A 57 -26.94 1.78 -1.94
C PRO A 57 -27.40 2.40 -0.61
N ASP A 58 -26.99 1.79 0.50
CA ASP A 58 -27.16 2.40 1.82
C ASP A 58 -26.15 3.55 1.97
N HIS A 59 -26.57 4.74 1.56
CA HIS A 59 -25.73 5.94 1.61
C HIS A 59 -25.30 6.30 3.04
N LYS A 60 -26.07 5.93 4.07
CA LYS A 60 -25.66 6.16 5.46
C LYS A 60 -24.51 5.22 5.86
N ALA A 61 -24.56 3.97 5.43
CA ALA A 61 -23.47 3.01 5.65
C ALA A 61 -22.21 3.43 4.88
N LEU A 62 -22.34 3.81 3.60
CA LEU A 62 -21.22 4.27 2.78
C LEU A 62 -20.55 5.52 3.36
N ALA A 63 -21.34 6.49 3.82
CA ALA A 63 -20.81 7.69 4.46
C ALA A 63 -19.91 7.34 5.67
N ARG A 64 -20.37 6.44 6.54
CA ARG A 64 -19.60 5.99 7.70
C ARG A 64 -18.34 5.23 7.31
N GLN A 65 -18.40 4.38 6.30
CA GLN A 65 -17.24 3.62 5.84
C GLN A 65 -16.16 4.53 5.26
N TYR A 66 -16.54 5.52 4.45
CA TYR A 66 -15.60 6.52 3.96
C TYR A 66 -15.05 7.43 5.06
N GLU A 67 -15.85 7.79 6.07
CA GLU A 67 -15.36 8.54 7.23
C GLU A 67 -14.28 7.74 8.00
N ASN A 68 -14.54 6.45 8.27
CA ASN A 68 -13.56 5.59 8.92
C ASN A 68 -12.25 5.47 8.12
N LEU A 69 -12.34 5.38 6.79
CA LEU A 69 -11.14 5.40 5.93
C LEU A 69 -10.40 6.73 6.00
N ALA A 70 -11.11 7.85 6.10
CA ALA A 70 -10.49 9.16 6.28
C ALA A 70 -9.73 9.25 7.61
N GLU A 71 -10.32 8.77 8.70
CA GLU A 71 -9.67 8.68 10.02
C GLU A 71 -8.43 7.78 10.01
N GLU A 72 -8.50 6.64 9.32
CA GLU A 72 -7.36 5.75 9.15
C GLU A 72 -6.20 6.45 8.43
N MET A 73 -6.49 7.19 7.34
CA MET A 73 -5.47 7.96 6.62
C MET A 73 -4.90 9.10 7.45
N GLN A 74 -5.72 9.73 8.28
CA GLN A 74 -5.27 10.76 9.22
C GLN A 74 -4.33 10.18 10.29
N THR A 75 -4.67 9.01 10.83
CA THR A 75 -3.82 8.29 11.79
C THR A 75 -2.46 7.95 11.17
N LYS A 76 -2.45 7.39 9.95
CA LYS A 76 -1.22 7.12 9.20
C LYS A 76 -0.40 8.37 8.91
N THR A 77 -1.05 9.49 8.63
CA THR A 77 -0.39 10.80 8.49
C THR A 77 0.34 11.19 9.78
N GLN A 78 -0.31 11.07 10.94
CA GLN A 78 0.27 11.39 12.23
C GLN A 78 1.46 10.50 12.56
N GLU A 79 1.37 9.19 12.30
CA GLU A 79 2.48 8.24 12.46
C GLU A 79 3.70 8.65 11.63
N GLN A 80 3.50 9.01 10.35
CA GLN A 80 4.61 9.44 9.48
C GLN A 80 5.21 10.79 9.93
N LYS A 81 4.39 11.72 10.45
CA LYS A 81 4.87 12.99 11.03
C LYS A 81 5.74 12.74 12.26
N ALA A 82 5.30 11.88 13.18
CA ALA A 82 6.08 11.49 14.35
C ALA A 82 7.43 10.85 13.96
N ILE A 83 7.45 10.00 12.93
CA ILE A 83 8.69 9.41 12.41
C ILE A 83 9.66 10.50 11.91
N LEU A 84 9.18 11.53 11.22
CA LEU A 84 10.03 12.64 10.76
C LEU A 84 10.60 13.44 11.92
N GLU A 85 9.77 13.77 12.91
CA GLU A 85 10.18 14.50 14.11
C GLU A 85 11.27 13.74 14.86
N HIS A 86 11.04 12.46 15.18
CA HIS A 86 12.02 11.65 15.90
C HIS A 86 13.33 11.42 15.13
N LYS A 87 13.27 11.21 13.79
CA LYS A 87 14.50 11.00 12.99
C LYS A 87 15.34 12.27 12.81
N SER A 88 14.76 13.45 13.02
CA SER A 88 15.46 14.73 12.87
C SER A 88 16.61 14.92 13.87
N HIS A 89 16.54 14.27 15.04
CA HIS A 89 17.46 14.47 16.17
C HIS A 89 18.78 13.71 16.11
N SER A 90 18.93 12.70 15.24
CA SER A 90 20.22 12.03 15.07
C SER A 90 21.15 12.91 14.22
N SER A 91 22.44 13.08 14.54
CA SER A 91 23.32 14.01 13.78
C SER A 91 24.19 13.34 12.70
N HIS A 92 24.16 12.02 12.55
CA HIS A 92 25.30 11.29 11.97
C HIS A 92 25.15 10.62 10.58
N PHE A 93 24.16 10.95 9.73
CA PHE A 93 23.98 10.19 8.48
C PHE A 93 23.49 11.00 7.27
N GLY A 94 24.26 10.95 6.17
CA GLY A 94 24.16 11.73 4.92
C GLY A 94 23.04 11.33 3.94
N LYS A 95 23.38 11.02 2.68
CA LYS A 95 22.45 10.87 1.51
C LYS A 95 21.24 9.95 1.76
N ASN A 96 21.41 8.89 2.56
CA ASN A 96 20.33 7.97 2.94
C ASN A 96 19.23 8.65 3.76
N ARG A 97 19.56 9.62 4.61
CA ARG A 97 18.55 10.37 5.39
C ARG A 97 17.69 11.25 4.50
N LYS A 98 18.29 11.93 3.51
CA LYS A 98 17.56 12.75 2.54
C LYS A 98 16.53 11.92 1.78
N ASN A 99 16.90 10.71 1.35
CA ASN A 99 15.99 9.78 0.69
C ASN A 99 14.87 9.28 1.63
N THR A 100 15.18 8.94 2.88
CA THR A 100 14.13 8.54 3.83
C THR A 100 13.18 9.67 4.17
N LYS A 101 13.69 10.91 4.28
CA LYS A 101 12.87 12.11 4.55
C LYS A 101 11.92 12.38 3.39
N SER A 102 12.42 12.41 2.14
CA SER A 102 11.58 12.64 0.97
C SER A 102 10.54 11.54 0.79
N GLN A 103 10.87 10.28 1.08
CA GLN A 103 9.92 9.17 1.07
C GLN A 103 8.83 9.35 2.13
N THR A 104 9.18 9.72 3.36
CA THR A 104 8.19 9.93 4.42
C THR A 104 7.30 11.14 4.12
N GLU A 105 7.86 12.25 3.63
CA GLU A 105 7.09 13.42 3.18
C GLU A 105 6.15 13.08 2.03
N PHE A 106 6.59 12.24 1.08
CA PHE A 106 5.71 11.74 0.02
C PHE A 106 4.54 10.92 0.58
N LYS A 107 4.79 10.02 1.55
CA LYS A 107 3.73 9.25 2.21
C LYS A 107 2.73 10.15 2.94
N ILE A 108 3.21 11.17 3.66
CA ILE A 108 2.35 12.16 4.34
C ILE A 108 1.39 12.79 3.33
N ARG A 109 1.92 13.33 2.22
CA ARG A 109 1.08 13.96 1.19
C ARG A 109 0.05 12.99 0.61
N GLN A 110 0.45 11.75 0.34
CA GLN A 110 -0.46 10.73 -0.19
C GLN A 110 -1.59 10.41 0.79
N TYR A 111 -1.28 10.25 2.08
CA TYR A 111 -2.30 9.98 3.11
C TYR A 111 -3.20 11.18 3.36
N GLU A 112 -2.68 12.41 3.36
CA GLU A 112 -3.48 13.63 3.46
C GLU A 112 -4.45 13.77 2.29
N GLN A 113 -3.99 13.53 1.06
CA GLN A 113 -4.84 13.54 -0.13
C GLN A 113 -5.92 12.44 -0.09
N ALA A 114 -5.56 11.25 0.37
CA ALA A 114 -6.53 10.15 0.52
C ALA A 114 -7.58 10.47 1.58
N ALA A 115 -7.17 11.00 2.75
CA ALA A 115 -8.09 11.44 3.80
C ALA A 115 -9.09 12.47 3.27
N GLN A 116 -8.62 13.47 2.51
CA GLN A 116 -9.47 14.49 1.92
C GLN A 116 -10.50 13.90 0.95
N LYS A 117 -10.06 13.02 0.03
CA LYS A 117 -10.96 12.36 -0.93
C LYS A 117 -12.02 11.51 -0.23
N TYR A 118 -11.65 10.80 0.84
CA TYR A 118 -12.61 10.01 1.60
C TYR A 118 -13.63 10.87 2.34
N ARG A 119 -13.22 12.01 2.92
CA ARG A 119 -14.17 12.96 3.53
C ARG A 119 -15.16 13.52 2.50
N GLU A 120 -14.70 13.85 1.29
CA GLU A 120 -15.57 14.32 0.21
C GLU A 120 -16.61 13.26 -0.17
N LYS A 121 -16.20 12.00 -0.29
CA LYS A 121 -17.13 10.88 -0.53
C LYS A 121 -18.10 10.66 0.64
N ALA A 122 -17.61 10.75 1.89
CA ALA A 122 -18.44 10.62 3.07
C ALA A 122 -19.52 11.72 3.13
N ALA A 123 -19.15 12.96 2.81
CA ALA A 123 -20.07 14.08 2.72
C ALA A 123 -21.11 13.89 1.60
N HIS A 124 -20.67 13.46 0.42
CA HIS A 124 -21.56 13.15 -0.70
C HIS A 124 -22.60 12.08 -0.34
N HIS A 125 -22.18 10.98 0.29
CA HIS A 125 -23.13 9.96 0.73
C HIS A 125 -24.02 10.43 1.88
N SER A 126 -23.51 11.29 2.76
CA SER A 126 -24.34 11.88 3.83
C SER A 126 -25.47 12.75 3.25
N SER A 127 -25.21 13.55 2.21
CA SER A 127 -26.26 14.34 1.56
C SER A 127 -27.29 13.45 0.87
N MET A 128 -26.83 12.43 0.13
CA MET A 128 -27.73 11.49 -0.55
C MET A 128 -28.62 10.71 0.44
N ALA A 129 -28.09 10.36 1.62
CA ALA A 129 -28.87 9.70 2.67
C ALA A 129 -29.99 10.61 3.22
N VAL A 130 -29.73 11.92 3.34
CA VAL A 130 -30.75 12.90 3.75
C VAL A 130 -31.83 13.01 2.68
N GLU A 131 -31.45 13.11 1.40
CA GLU A 131 -32.40 13.15 0.28
C GLU A 131 -33.27 11.89 0.20
N GLN A 132 -32.69 10.70 0.36
CA GLN A 132 -33.46 9.46 0.42
C GLN A 132 -34.46 9.46 1.57
N ALA A 133 -34.07 9.93 2.75
CA ALA A 133 -34.95 10.00 3.91
C ALA A 133 -36.11 10.98 3.69
N THR A 134 -35.86 12.16 3.11
CA THR A 134 -36.91 13.15 2.83
C THR A 134 -37.92 12.61 1.82
N HIS A 135 -37.47 11.98 0.73
CA HIS A 135 -38.35 11.36 -0.26
C HIS A 135 -39.22 10.24 0.34
N GLN A 136 -38.64 9.39 1.21
CA GLN A 136 -39.40 8.34 1.88
C GLN A 136 -40.47 8.90 2.83
N THR A 137 -40.19 9.99 3.54
CA THR A 137 -41.18 10.62 4.43
C THR A 137 -42.31 11.31 3.66
N ALA A 138 -42.04 11.84 2.47
CA ALA A 138 -43.06 12.47 1.61
C ALA A 138 -43.97 11.45 0.89
N ALA A 139 -43.48 10.23 0.62
CA ALA A 139 -44.21 9.20 -0.11
C ALA A 139 -45.16 8.34 0.75
N LYS A 140 -45.15 8.50 2.08
CA LYS A 140 -46.05 7.77 2.99
C LYS A 140 -47.37 8.55 3.17
N PRO A 141 -48.53 8.07 2.66
CA PRO A 141 -49.81 8.71 2.95
C PRO A 141 -50.16 8.53 4.43
N LYS A 142 -50.78 9.55 5.02
CA LYS A 142 -51.33 9.54 6.38
C LYS A 142 -52.52 8.58 6.50
#